data_AF-A0A7D3WVI5-F1
#
_entry.id   AF-A0A7D3WVI5-F1
#
_cell.length_a   1.000
_cell.length_b   1.000
_cell.length_c   1.000
_cell.angle_alpha   90.00
_cell.angle_beta   90.00
_cell.angle_gamma   90.00
#
_symmetry.space_group_name_H-M   'P 1'
#
loop_
_entity.id
_entity.type
_entity.pdbx_description
1 polymer ?
#
loop_
_entity_poly.entity_id
_entity_poly.type
_entity_poly.pdbx_seq_one_letter_code
_entity_poly.pdbx_strand_id
1 'polypeptide(L)'
;MTKCFRSFGLAGSLLLAVLGAKAQATLSTSPYVENFDNLSRGLPAGFSVYTNASATSLGTAPTAAQLILTPGTTTAWTATGAGFKNFASATGLGSAATITAQTAAPNRALGVRQTGSFGDGSSTATPPTGAGPAFVFQATNTTGKTDFSLTFKLQSLDSTSTRTATWQVDYGLGSAPTSFTKVGSSAITGNATFSNNTVTVSFDTALDDQSGPVTIRIIAPNSTIGSLNRPSSAIDDFSLSWNTPTATTPTLKATPNTLAFGSQNIITSSATQTYQLTGSNLTTATTLTATGPFTLSKNNTTYSASLSYAPAELATAQTVYVKFSPTAVGTTTGSITHTSTGAVTRTVTLTGVGADPNQTLFEFSTCATTLTDGWSQYSVTGAQTWSCTSYGRDPQAPAGAAPAPYGVQMNGYASGNVENEDWFISPAFDLTSYPTRCSHSGAAPPSTAPA
;
A
#
# COMPACT_ATOMS: atom_id res chain seq x y z
N MET A 1 48.93 61.61 18.90
CA MET A 1 49.10 60.56 17.88
C MET A 1 47.99 59.55 18.02
N THR A 2 47.06 59.61 17.08
CA THR A 2 45.82 58.85 17.02
C THR A 2 46.11 57.44 16.51
N LYS A 3 45.83 56.39 17.28
CA LYS A 3 45.75 55.01 16.74
C LYS A 3 44.35 54.46 16.99
N CYS A 4 43.61 54.43 15.89
CA CYS A 4 42.27 53.87 15.77
C CYS A 4 42.39 52.33 15.75
N PHE A 5 41.86 51.65 16.77
CA PHE A 5 41.65 50.20 16.74
C PHE A 5 40.25 49.95 16.19
N ARG A 6 40.18 49.51 14.93
CA ARG A 6 38.94 48.99 14.33
C ARG A 6 38.84 47.50 14.64
N SER A 7 37.97 47.14 15.58
CA SER A 7 37.49 45.77 15.75
C SER A 7 36.50 45.44 14.64
N PHE A 8 36.91 44.63 13.65
CA PHE A 8 35.97 43.98 12.74
C PHE A 8 35.29 42.84 13.50
N GLY A 9 34.07 43.08 13.97
CA GLY A 9 33.17 42.02 14.41
C GLY A 9 32.67 41.27 13.19
N LEU A 10 33.26 40.11 12.90
CA LEU A 10 32.65 39.13 12.00
C LEU A 10 31.49 38.47 12.78
N ALA A 11 30.29 39.03 12.66
CA ALA A 11 29.07 38.31 13.01
C ALA A 11 28.81 37.24 11.94
N GLY A 12 29.55 36.13 12.03
CA GLY A 12 29.25 34.94 11.27
C GLY A 12 27.99 34.30 11.85
N SER A 13 26.84 34.60 11.25
CA SER A 13 25.60 33.85 11.47
C SER A 13 25.83 32.42 11.00
N LEU A 14 26.30 31.56 11.89
CA LEU A 14 26.35 30.12 11.69
C LEU A 14 24.90 29.62 11.67
N LEU A 15 24.31 29.56 10.47
CA LEU A 15 23.03 28.91 10.24
C LEU A 15 23.26 27.41 10.44
N LEU A 16 23.13 26.96 11.68
CA LEU A 16 23.14 25.55 12.03
C LEU A 16 21.89 24.93 11.40
N ALA A 17 22.06 24.28 10.24
CA ALA A 17 21.01 23.50 9.61
C ALA A 17 20.72 22.28 10.49
N VAL A 18 19.82 22.46 11.47
CA VAL A 18 19.31 21.35 12.27
C VAL A 18 18.53 20.46 11.31
N LEU A 19 19.08 19.28 10.98
CA LEU A 19 18.37 18.19 10.28
C LEU A 19 17.37 17.50 11.22
N GLY A 20 16.66 18.28 12.04
CA GLY A 20 15.61 17.83 12.95
C GLY A 20 14.25 17.85 12.25
N ALA A 21 13.33 17.04 12.78
CA ALA A 21 11.93 16.96 12.36
C ALA A 21 11.38 18.37 12.06
N LYS A 22 10.92 18.58 10.82
CA LYS A 22 10.26 19.83 10.44
C LYS A 22 8.95 19.94 11.22
N ALA A 23 8.57 21.16 11.58
CA ALA A 23 7.28 21.40 12.23
C ALA A 23 6.16 20.80 11.36
N GLN A 24 5.22 20.11 11.99
CA GLN A 24 4.04 19.55 11.32
C GLN A 24 3.20 20.66 10.71
N ALA A 25 2.52 20.37 9.61
CA ALA A 25 1.62 21.29 8.96
C ALA A 25 0.35 21.49 9.80
N THR A 26 -0.10 22.75 9.88
CA THR A 26 -1.42 23.08 10.42
C THR A 26 -2.43 23.13 9.27
N LEU A 27 -3.49 22.36 9.38
CA LEU A 27 -4.55 22.29 8.37
C LEU A 27 -5.62 23.36 8.64
N SER A 28 -5.41 24.59 8.16
CA SER A 28 -6.32 25.72 8.36
C SER A 28 -7.36 25.87 7.24
N THR A 29 -6.96 25.67 5.98
CA THR A 29 -7.81 25.87 4.80
C THR A 29 -7.74 24.66 3.89
N SER A 30 -8.91 24.17 3.45
CA SER A 30 -9.02 23.07 2.50
C SER A 30 -9.06 23.60 1.07
N PRO A 31 -8.25 23.06 0.13
CA PRO A 31 -7.16 22.12 0.38
C PRO A 31 -5.91 22.79 0.97
N TYR A 32 -5.12 22.00 1.71
CA TYR A 32 -3.71 22.33 1.92
C TYR A 32 -2.97 22.07 0.61
N VAL A 33 -2.22 23.07 0.12
CA VAL A 33 -1.49 22.98 -1.15
C VAL A 33 0.00 23.21 -0.95
N GLU A 34 0.82 22.45 -1.68
CA GLU A 34 2.27 22.64 -1.77
C GLU A 34 2.72 22.33 -3.21
N ASN A 35 3.30 23.34 -3.86
CA ASN A 35 3.77 23.24 -5.25
C ASN A 35 5.29 23.08 -5.39
N PHE A 36 6.03 23.05 -4.27
CA PHE A 36 7.47 22.83 -4.20
C PHE A 36 8.36 23.86 -4.93
N ASP A 37 7.83 24.95 -5.50
CA ASP A 37 8.60 25.94 -6.26
C ASP A 37 9.70 26.62 -5.44
N ASN A 38 9.55 26.66 -4.11
CA ASN A 38 10.46 27.33 -3.19
C ASN A 38 11.47 26.39 -2.51
N LEU A 39 11.67 25.17 -3.02
CA LEU A 39 12.54 24.15 -2.41
C LEU A 39 13.96 24.62 -2.09
N SER A 40 14.52 25.59 -2.83
CA SER A 40 15.85 26.16 -2.53
C SER A 40 15.94 26.85 -1.17
N ARG A 41 14.81 27.16 -0.52
CA ARG A 41 14.74 27.72 0.83
C ARG A 41 14.62 26.64 1.91
N GLY A 42 14.58 25.36 1.53
CA GLY A 42 14.37 24.22 2.40
C GLY A 42 13.08 23.46 2.06
N LEU A 43 12.91 22.28 2.67
CA LEU A 43 11.65 21.55 2.58
C LEU A 43 10.52 22.36 3.24
N PRO A 44 9.30 22.37 2.66
CA PRO A 44 8.15 23.06 3.23
C PRO A 44 7.73 22.50 4.60
N ALA A 45 6.92 23.26 5.33
CA ALA A 45 6.37 22.81 6.61
C ALA A 45 5.54 21.52 6.44
N GLY A 46 5.63 20.61 7.40
CA GLY A 46 5.01 19.29 7.33
C GLY A 46 5.73 18.30 6.40
N PHE A 47 6.64 18.74 5.52
CA PHE A 47 7.34 17.85 4.60
C PHE A 47 8.67 17.36 5.14
N SER A 48 8.93 16.08 4.93
CA SER A 48 10.21 15.43 5.17
C SER A 48 10.43 14.36 4.12
N VAL A 49 11.67 13.91 3.98
CA VAL A 49 12.02 12.82 3.06
C VAL A 49 12.86 11.81 3.80
N TYR A 50 12.69 10.54 3.44
CA TYR A 50 13.37 9.43 4.11
C TYR A 50 13.80 8.40 3.08
N THR A 51 14.98 7.84 3.26
CA THR A 51 15.35 6.56 2.65
C THR A 51 14.99 5.42 3.58
N ASN A 52 15.02 4.19 3.07
CA ASN A 52 14.78 2.98 3.86
C ASN A 52 13.42 2.98 4.60
N ALA A 53 12.41 3.67 4.08
CA ALA A 53 11.07 3.68 4.65
C ALA A 53 10.40 2.33 4.38
N SER A 54 9.74 1.76 5.40
CA SER A 54 9.15 0.41 5.35
C SER A 54 7.72 0.39 5.89
N ALA A 55 7.03 -0.75 5.83
CA ALA A 55 5.69 -0.90 6.40
C ALA A 55 5.57 -0.51 7.89
N THR A 56 6.70 -0.48 8.61
CA THR A 56 6.75 -0.23 10.07
C THR A 56 7.63 0.93 10.48
N SER A 57 8.19 1.69 9.53
CA SER A 57 9.10 2.80 9.84
C SER A 57 9.03 3.92 8.81
N LEU A 58 9.18 5.17 9.29
CA LEU A 58 9.40 6.34 8.45
C LEU A 58 10.70 6.23 7.63
N GLY A 59 11.68 5.48 8.12
CA GLY A 59 12.99 5.32 7.50
C GLY A 59 14.07 6.24 8.09
N THR A 60 15.13 6.46 7.33
CA THR A 60 16.31 7.26 7.70
C THR A 60 16.27 8.60 6.98
N ALA A 61 16.39 9.69 7.73
CA ALA A 61 16.49 11.03 7.13
C ALA A 61 17.79 11.16 6.30
N PRO A 62 17.77 11.90 5.17
CA PRO A 62 18.98 12.10 4.38
C PRO A 62 20.01 12.95 5.13
N THR A 63 21.28 12.75 4.80
CA THR A 63 22.33 13.73 5.15
C THR A 63 22.21 15.00 4.31
N ALA A 64 22.92 16.06 4.70
CA ALA A 64 22.96 17.31 3.92
C ALA A 64 23.44 17.09 2.46
N ALA A 65 24.37 16.15 2.24
CA ALA A 65 24.86 15.82 0.90
C ALA A 65 23.82 15.05 0.06
N GLN A 66 22.87 14.38 0.73
CA GLN A 66 21.80 13.61 0.09
C GLN A 66 20.52 14.43 -0.11
N LEU A 67 20.45 15.66 0.41
CA LEU A 67 19.33 16.58 0.23
C LEU A 67 19.79 17.81 -0.58
N ILE A 68 19.63 17.73 -1.89
CA ILE A 68 20.18 18.70 -2.86
C ILE A 68 19.07 19.63 -3.34
N LEU A 69 18.92 20.78 -2.68
CA LEU A 69 17.81 21.71 -2.92
C LEU A 69 18.16 22.92 -3.82
N THR A 70 19.43 23.06 -4.21
CA THR A 70 19.88 24.10 -5.14
C THR A 70 19.87 23.56 -6.57
N PRO A 71 19.09 24.16 -7.51
CA PRO A 71 19.08 23.76 -8.90
C PRO A 71 20.47 23.86 -9.56
N GLY A 72 20.81 22.86 -10.37
CA GLY A 72 22.05 22.82 -11.14
C GLY A 72 22.27 21.48 -11.82
N THR A 73 23.52 21.20 -12.20
CA THR A 73 23.88 19.95 -12.90
C THR A 73 23.61 18.70 -12.07
N THR A 74 23.73 18.77 -10.75
CA THR A 74 23.44 17.66 -9.82
C THR A 74 21.94 17.38 -9.68
N THR A 75 21.08 18.35 -10.00
CA THR A 75 19.62 18.22 -10.03
C THR A 75 19.07 18.12 -11.45
N ALA A 76 19.90 17.84 -12.45
CA ALA A 76 19.39 17.48 -13.79
C ALA A 76 18.67 16.14 -13.73
N TRP A 77 17.63 15.96 -14.55
CA TRP A 77 16.83 14.73 -14.57
C TRP A 77 17.66 13.47 -14.82
N THR A 78 18.69 13.55 -15.65
CA THR A 78 19.59 12.42 -15.99
C THR A 78 20.82 12.32 -15.09
N ALA A 79 20.97 13.19 -14.08
CA ALA A 79 22.13 13.18 -13.19
C ALA A 79 22.18 11.88 -12.37
N THR A 80 23.32 11.20 -12.41
CA THR A 80 23.50 9.85 -11.85
C THR A 80 23.71 9.79 -10.34
N GLY A 81 24.10 10.91 -9.72
CA GLY A 81 24.34 10.97 -8.27
C GLY A 81 23.06 10.74 -7.46
N ALA A 82 23.16 9.96 -6.39
CA ALA A 82 22.05 9.69 -5.47
C ALA A 82 21.57 10.95 -4.74
N GLY A 83 20.32 10.94 -4.29
CA GLY A 83 19.81 11.94 -3.35
C GLY A 83 18.36 12.34 -3.61
N PHE A 84 17.78 13.02 -2.62
CA PHE A 84 16.59 13.83 -2.80
C PHE A 84 16.97 15.16 -3.42
N LYS A 85 16.21 15.59 -4.42
CA LYS A 85 16.61 16.67 -5.33
C LYS A 85 15.46 17.62 -5.58
N ASN A 86 15.80 18.89 -5.69
CA ASN A 86 14.95 19.91 -6.27
C ASN A 86 15.03 19.80 -7.81
N PHE A 87 14.21 18.96 -8.42
CA PHE A 87 14.15 18.79 -9.87
C PHE A 87 13.35 19.92 -10.52
N ALA A 88 13.60 20.16 -11.82
CA ALA A 88 12.65 20.91 -12.63
C ALA A 88 11.37 20.08 -12.75
N SER A 89 10.20 20.71 -12.61
CA SER A 89 8.95 20.01 -12.85
C SER A 89 8.80 19.64 -14.33
N ALA A 90 8.18 18.48 -14.59
CA ALA A 90 7.74 18.10 -15.93
C ALA A 90 6.53 18.93 -16.41
N THR A 91 5.95 19.78 -15.56
CA THR A 91 4.91 20.73 -15.96
C THR A 91 5.54 21.87 -16.78
N GLY A 92 5.33 21.83 -18.10
CA GLY A 92 5.82 22.87 -19.02
C GLY A 92 7.20 22.61 -19.62
N LEU A 93 7.87 21.51 -19.27
CA LEU A 93 9.11 21.06 -19.90
C LEU A 93 8.96 19.64 -20.48
N GLY A 94 9.48 19.42 -21.68
CA GLY A 94 9.54 18.09 -22.31
C GLY A 94 10.84 17.35 -22.02
N SER A 95 10.87 16.04 -22.26
CA SER A 95 11.99 15.14 -21.97
C SER A 95 13.34 15.55 -22.58
N ALA A 96 13.33 16.33 -23.66
CA ALA A 96 14.53 16.86 -24.32
C ALA A 96 15.06 18.18 -23.70
N ALA A 97 14.47 18.69 -22.62
CA ALA A 97 14.88 19.94 -21.98
C ALA A 97 16.36 19.88 -21.55
N THR A 98 17.13 20.91 -21.92
CA THR A 98 18.55 21.00 -21.57
C THR A 98 18.75 21.22 -20.07
N ILE A 99 19.94 20.91 -19.56
CA ILE A 99 20.28 21.17 -18.15
C ILE A 99 20.11 22.66 -17.81
N THR A 100 20.44 23.56 -18.74
CA THR A 100 20.23 25.01 -18.56
C THR A 100 18.75 25.36 -18.40
N ALA A 101 17.87 24.79 -19.24
CA ALA A 101 16.43 25.01 -19.13
C ALA A 101 15.87 24.43 -17.82
N GLN A 102 16.30 23.23 -17.44
CA GLN A 102 15.91 22.61 -16.16
C GLN A 102 16.40 23.43 -14.95
N THR A 103 17.61 23.98 -15.01
CA THR A 103 18.18 24.79 -13.92
C THR A 103 17.42 26.11 -13.75
N ALA A 104 17.00 26.73 -14.86
CA ALA A 104 16.26 27.98 -14.86
C ALA A 104 14.75 27.82 -14.63
N ALA A 105 14.22 26.59 -14.62
CA ALA A 105 12.80 26.34 -14.50
C ALA A 105 12.25 26.84 -13.16
N PRO A 106 11.25 27.75 -13.15
CA PRO A 106 10.65 28.24 -11.91
C PRO A 106 9.78 27.19 -11.24
N ASN A 107 9.10 26.35 -12.04
CA ASN A 107 8.29 25.25 -11.52
C ASN A 107 9.20 24.09 -11.08
N ARG A 108 9.13 23.71 -9.80
CA ARG A 108 10.02 22.73 -9.18
C ARG A 108 9.25 21.52 -8.67
N ALA A 109 9.91 20.37 -8.66
CA ALA A 109 9.37 19.14 -8.09
C ALA A 109 10.31 18.56 -7.03
N LEU A 110 9.75 18.10 -5.92
CA LEU A 110 10.51 17.37 -4.89
C LEU A 110 10.70 15.94 -5.36
N GLY A 111 11.93 15.54 -5.66
CA GLY A 111 12.20 14.21 -6.18
C GLY A 111 13.36 13.48 -5.56
N VAL A 112 13.62 12.29 -6.11
CA VAL A 112 14.68 11.39 -5.69
C VAL A 112 15.33 10.74 -6.90
N ARG A 113 16.66 10.64 -6.88
CA ARG A 113 17.42 9.76 -7.76
C ARG A 113 17.80 8.52 -6.96
N GLN A 114 17.15 7.40 -7.27
CA GLN A 114 17.49 6.10 -6.68
C GLN A 114 18.82 5.59 -7.29
N THR A 115 19.66 4.93 -6.50
CA THR A 115 20.91 4.28 -6.94
C THR A 115 21.12 2.98 -6.19
N GLY A 116 22.13 2.19 -6.62
CA GLY A 116 22.57 0.91 -6.03
C GLY A 116 22.37 0.79 -4.52
N SER A 117 22.77 1.84 -3.81
CA SER A 117 22.87 1.94 -2.36
C SER A 117 21.96 3.02 -1.75
N PHE A 118 21.07 3.63 -2.54
CA PHE A 118 20.22 4.73 -2.09
C PHE A 118 18.80 4.56 -2.60
N GLY A 119 17.90 4.22 -1.67
CA GLY A 119 16.46 4.18 -1.93
C GLY A 119 16.03 3.11 -2.92
N ASP A 120 16.69 1.94 -3.01
CA ASP A 120 16.25 0.86 -3.91
C ASP A 120 15.81 -0.40 -3.19
N GLY A 121 15.48 -0.36 -1.89
CA GLY A 121 15.08 -1.59 -1.18
C GLY A 121 16.17 -2.65 -1.05
N SER A 122 17.30 -2.52 -1.74
CA SER A 122 18.38 -3.52 -1.81
C SER A 122 19.35 -3.42 -0.65
N SER A 123 18.86 -3.03 0.53
CA SER A 123 19.53 -3.42 1.77
C SER A 123 19.74 -4.93 1.67
N THR A 124 21.00 -5.38 1.64
CA THR A 124 21.37 -6.80 1.62
C THR A 124 21.02 -7.51 2.94
N ALA A 125 20.19 -6.90 3.80
CA ALA A 125 19.61 -7.56 4.95
C ALA A 125 18.60 -8.59 4.45
N THR A 126 18.77 -9.84 4.90
CA THR A 126 17.80 -10.91 4.75
C THR A 126 17.01 -11.00 6.07
N PRO A 127 15.66 -10.95 6.06
CA PRO A 127 14.79 -10.84 4.89
C PRO A 127 14.86 -9.43 4.27
N PRO A 128 14.60 -9.29 2.96
CA PRO A 128 14.56 -7.99 2.28
C PRO A 128 13.59 -7.07 3.02
N THR A 129 14.13 -6.12 3.76
CA THR A 129 13.34 -5.08 4.41
C THR A 129 12.87 -4.18 3.29
N GLY A 130 11.60 -4.25 2.88
CA GLY A 130 11.01 -3.38 1.86
C GLY A 130 11.21 -1.90 2.20
N ALA A 131 12.34 -1.33 1.77
CA ALA A 131 12.92 -0.13 2.34
C ALA A 131 13.32 0.82 1.20
N GLY A 132 12.42 1.71 0.80
CA GLY A 132 12.69 2.67 -0.29
C GLY A 132 12.45 4.11 0.09
N PRO A 133 12.55 5.03 -0.88
CA PRO A 133 12.40 6.45 -0.63
C PRO A 133 10.93 6.77 -0.33
N ALA A 134 10.73 7.70 0.58
CA ALA A 134 9.42 8.26 0.88
C ALA A 134 9.48 9.78 0.91
N PHE A 135 8.48 10.39 0.29
CA PHE A 135 8.10 11.78 0.54
C PHE A 135 7.00 11.76 1.60
N VAL A 136 7.23 12.42 2.72
CA VAL A 136 6.36 12.34 3.90
C VAL A 136 5.77 13.70 4.18
N PHE A 137 4.45 13.74 4.38
CA PHE A 137 3.71 14.88 4.89
C PHE A 137 3.14 14.55 6.27
N GLN A 138 3.33 15.44 7.24
CA GLN A 138 2.76 15.31 8.58
C GLN A 138 1.91 16.52 8.92
N ALA A 139 0.67 16.27 9.32
CA ALA A 139 -0.21 17.29 9.89
C ALA A 139 -0.33 17.09 11.41
N THR A 140 -0.52 18.19 12.14
CA THR A 140 -0.60 18.17 13.61
C THR A 140 -1.77 17.36 14.13
N ASN A 141 -2.92 17.47 13.46
CA ASN A 141 -4.14 16.71 13.73
C ASN A 141 -5.11 16.90 12.56
N THR A 142 -6.21 16.15 12.60
CA THR A 142 -7.34 16.28 11.67
C THR A 142 -8.65 16.51 12.41
N THR A 143 -8.59 17.02 13.65
CA THR A 143 -9.78 17.29 14.47
C THR A 143 -10.78 18.18 13.74
N GLY A 144 -12.05 17.74 13.74
CA GLY A 144 -13.16 18.41 13.06
C GLY A 144 -13.09 18.37 11.53
N LYS A 145 -12.25 17.50 10.96
CA LYS A 145 -12.09 17.34 9.50
C LYS A 145 -12.38 15.89 9.11
N THR A 146 -13.04 15.72 7.98
CA THR A 146 -13.40 14.40 7.46
C THR A 146 -13.13 14.29 5.96
N ASP A 147 -13.19 13.06 5.44
CA ASP A 147 -13.21 12.77 4.00
C ASP A 147 -11.96 13.28 3.28
N PHE A 148 -10.80 12.97 3.84
CA PHE A 148 -9.54 13.41 3.27
C PHE A 148 -9.31 12.81 1.89
N SER A 149 -8.91 13.64 0.94
CA SER A 149 -8.51 13.23 -0.41
C SER A 149 -7.21 13.94 -0.80
N LEU A 150 -6.23 13.15 -1.22
CA LEU A 150 -4.93 13.63 -1.70
C LEU A 150 -4.87 13.54 -3.22
N THR A 151 -4.48 14.64 -3.86
CA THR A 151 -4.04 14.68 -5.25
C THR A 151 -2.62 15.21 -5.33
N PHE A 152 -1.81 14.62 -6.22
CA PHE A 152 -0.47 15.12 -6.56
C PHE A 152 -0.06 14.66 -7.97
N LYS A 153 1.00 15.25 -8.51
CA LYS A 153 1.67 14.77 -9.71
C LYS A 153 2.79 13.79 -9.35
N LEU A 154 2.77 12.59 -9.91
CA LEU A 154 3.90 11.68 -9.91
C LEU A 154 4.63 11.79 -11.25
N GLN A 155 5.90 12.19 -11.20
CA GLN A 155 6.70 12.50 -12.38
C GLN A 155 7.81 11.46 -12.59
N SER A 156 7.91 10.94 -13.81
CA SER A 156 9.04 10.14 -14.28
C SER A 156 9.90 11.04 -15.15
N LEU A 157 11.06 11.45 -14.64
CA LEU A 157 11.83 12.55 -15.23
C LEU A 157 13.00 12.10 -16.10
N ASP A 158 13.56 10.92 -15.81
CA ASP A 158 14.67 10.34 -16.58
C ASP A 158 14.14 9.33 -17.61
N SER A 159 13.91 9.79 -18.85
CA SER A 159 13.44 8.93 -19.94
C SER A 159 14.45 7.87 -20.38
N THR A 160 15.70 7.92 -19.89
CA THR A 160 16.72 6.89 -20.16
C THR A 160 16.70 5.77 -19.11
N SER A 161 15.93 5.92 -18.03
CA SER A 161 15.82 4.92 -16.97
C SER A 161 14.98 3.73 -17.42
N THR A 162 15.62 2.60 -17.72
CA THR A 162 14.94 1.35 -18.09
C THR A 162 14.38 0.59 -16.89
N ARG A 163 14.85 0.85 -15.66
CA ARG A 163 14.23 0.27 -14.46
C ARG A 163 12.90 0.93 -14.12
N THR A 164 12.06 0.20 -13.40
CA THR A 164 10.75 0.66 -12.92
C THR A 164 10.75 0.74 -11.39
N ALA A 165 10.30 1.87 -10.85
CA ALA A 165 9.95 2.02 -9.44
C ALA A 165 8.43 2.04 -9.28
N THR A 166 7.92 1.28 -8.32
CA THR A 166 6.48 1.26 -7.98
C THR A 166 6.25 2.12 -6.75
N TRP A 167 5.42 3.14 -6.90
CA TRP A 167 5.01 4.07 -5.86
C TRP A 167 3.60 3.77 -5.36
N GLN A 168 3.35 4.06 -4.10
CA GLN A 168 2.04 4.01 -3.48
C GLN A 168 1.90 5.12 -2.44
N VAL A 169 0.66 5.37 -2.02
CA VAL A 169 0.38 6.23 -0.87
C VAL A 169 0.08 5.35 0.33
N ASP A 170 0.69 5.65 1.46
CA ASP A 170 0.32 5.08 2.75
C ASP A 170 -0.01 6.18 3.75
N TYR A 171 -0.73 5.82 4.82
CA TYR A 171 -0.87 6.65 6.00
C TYR A 171 -0.52 5.90 7.28
N GLY A 172 -0.20 6.64 8.34
CA GLY A 172 -0.01 6.13 9.69
C GLY A 172 -0.36 7.20 10.72
N LEU A 173 -0.81 6.78 11.90
CA LEU A 173 -1.17 7.68 12.99
C LEU A 173 0.04 7.95 13.90
N GLY A 174 0.17 9.19 14.37
CA GLY A 174 1.29 9.68 15.16
C GLY A 174 2.41 10.31 14.32
N SER A 175 3.39 10.91 15.01
CA SER A 175 4.56 11.57 14.42
C SER A 175 5.66 10.59 14.01
N ALA A 176 5.61 9.36 14.50
CA ALA A 176 6.51 8.26 14.11
C ALA A 176 5.72 6.94 14.10
N PRO A 177 4.84 6.74 13.10
CA PRO A 177 4.01 5.53 13.05
C PRO A 177 4.87 4.27 12.94
N THR A 178 4.49 3.23 13.67
CA THR A 178 5.08 1.88 13.59
C THR A 178 4.30 0.93 12.69
N SER A 179 3.22 1.42 12.10
CA SER A 179 2.40 0.71 11.12
C SER A 179 1.88 1.70 10.10
N PHE A 180 1.93 1.30 8.84
CA PHE A 180 1.41 2.06 7.71
C PHE A 180 0.39 1.25 6.94
N THR A 181 -0.70 1.90 6.55
CA THR A 181 -1.76 1.32 5.74
C THR A 181 -1.75 1.96 4.36
N LYS A 182 -1.63 1.12 3.33
CA LYS A 182 -1.71 1.56 1.93
C LYS A 182 -3.11 2.07 1.60
N VAL A 183 -3.17 3.12 0.79
CA VAL A 183 -4.41 3.68 0.26
C VAL A 183 -4.33 3.79 -1.28
N GLY A 184 -5.43 3.46 -1.95
CA GLY A 184 -5.53 3.51 -3.40
C GLY A 184 -4.62 2.53 -4.15
N SER A 185 -4.48 2.77 -5.46
CA SER A 185 -3.66 1.95 -6.36
C SER A 185 -2.20 2.41 -6.38
N SER A 186 -1.31 1.51 -6.82
CA SER A 186 0.09 1.86 -7.07
C SER A 186 0.26 2.51 -8.44
N ALA A 187 1.29 3.35 -8.59
CA ALA A 187 1.71 3.97 -9.84
C ALA A 187 3.20 3.69 -10.09
N ILE A 188 3.70 3.94 -11.30
CA ILE A 188 5.10 3.67 -11.66
C ILE A 188 5.83 4.88 -12.23
N THR A 189 7.15 4.88 -12.06
CA THR A 189 8.10 5.78 -12.73
C THR A 189 9.25 4.95 -13.33
N GLY A 190 9.91 5.47 -14.36
CA GLY A 190 10.95 4.78 -15.12
C GLY A 190 10.40 4.10 -16.38
N ASN A 191 10.85 2.88 -16.67
CA ASN A 191 10.46 2.11 -17.87
C ASN A 191 10.65 2.89 -19.20
N ALA A 192 11.77 3.60 -19.31
CA ALA A 192 12.12 4.48 -20.44
C ALA A 192 11.04 5.52 -20.79
N THR A 193 10.22 5.91 -19.81
CA THR A 193 9.05 6.77 -20.03
C THR A 193 9.22 8.09 -19.28
N PHE A 194 9.05 9.21 -19.99
CA PHE A 194 8.87 10.53 -19.38
C PHE A 194 7.38 10.77 -19.14
N SER A 195 6.98 11.10 -17.91
CA SER A 195 5.57 11.26 -17.56
C SER A 195 5.33 12.28 -16.44
N ASN A 196 4.12 12.82 -16.39
CA ASN A 196 3.64 13.79 -15.40
C ASN A 196 2.18 13.48 -15.03
N ASN A 197 1.97 12.37 -14.33
CA ASN A 197 0.65 11.79 -14.11
C ASN A 197 0.02 12.33 -12.83
N THR A 198 -1.26 12.68 -12.87
CA THR A 198 -2.03 12.98 -11.65
C THR A 198 -2.40 11.69 -10.94
N VAL A 199 -2.09 11.60 -9.66
CA VAL A 199 -2.53 10.53 -8.76
C VAL A 199 -3.53 11.12 -7.76
N THR A 200 -4.66 10.44 -7.55
CA THR A 200 -5.68 10.82 -6.58
C THR A 200 -6.01 9.62 -5.69
N VAL A 201 -6.05 9.83 -4.38
CA VAL A 201 -6.42 8.81 -3.38
C VAL A 201 -7.40 9.39 -2.35
N SER A 202 -8.42 8.61 -2.00
CA SER A 202 -9.34 8.87 -0.89
C SER A 202 -8.86 8.11 0.34
N PHE A 203 -8.76 8.77 1.49
CA PHE A 203 -8.51 8.10 2.77
C PHE A 203 -9.80 7.60 3.44
N ASP A 204 -10.95 7.79 2.77
CA ASP A 204 -12.28 7.54 3.34
C ASP A 204 -12.41 8.19 4.72
N THR A 205 -12.65 7.40 5.76
CA THR A 205 -12.73 7.88 7.15
C THR A 205 -11.45 7.64 7.95
N ALA A 206 -10.38 7.16 7.33
CA ALA A 206 -9.20 6.69 8.04
C ALA A 206 -8.42 7.81 8.75
N LEU A 207 -8.51 9.03 8.22
CA LEU A 207 -7.88 10.22 8.79
C LEU A 207 -8.90 11.15 9.46
N ASP A 208 -10.16 10.74 9.61
CA ASP A 208 -11.19 11.60 10.16
C ASP A 208 -10.98 11.84 11.65
N ASP A 209 -11.10 13.10 12.06
CA ASP A 209 -11.18 13.55 13.45
C ASP A 209 -10.08 12.98 14.39
N GLN A 210 -8.86 12.87 13.88
CA GLN A 210 -7.72 12.43 14.69
C GLN A 210 -7.24 13.59 15.55
N SER A 211 -7.15 13.38 16.87
CA SER A 211 -6.68 14.38 17.84
C SER A 211 -5.16 14.56 17.86
N GLY A 212 -4.42 13.55 17.38
CA GLY A 212 -2.98 13.56 17.27
C GLY A 212 -2.48 13.64 15.83
N PRO A 213 -1.15 13.66 15.63
CA PRO A 213 -0.57 13.81 14.30
C PRO A 213 -1.00 12.71 13.34
N VAL A 214 -1.17 13.08 12.07
CA VAL A 214 -1.35 12.13 10.98
C VAL A 214 -0.16 12.23 10.03
N THR A 215 0.34 11.08 9.61
CA THR A 215 1.45 10.96 8.67
C THR A 215 0.93 10.36 7.37
N ILE A 216 1.14 11.05 6.26
CA ILE A 216 0.89 10.54 4.91
C ILE A 216 2.25 10.41 4.22
N ARG A 217 2.45 9.35 3.44
CA ARG A 217 3.67 9.19 2.65
C ARG A 217 3.38 8.70 1.24
N ILE A 218 4.13 9.24 0.29
CA ILE A 218 4.25 8.73 -1.08
C ILE A 218 5.57 7.97 -1.12
N ILE A 219 5.49 6.65 -1.19
CA ILE A 219 6.61 5.74 -0.94
C ILE A 219 6.80 4.77 -2.10
N ALA A 220 8.05 4.44 -2.42
CA ALA A 220 8.40 3.29 -3.25
C ALA A 220 8.92 2.16 -2.35
N PRO A 221 8.06 1.29 -1.79
CA PRO A 221 8.45 0.38 -0.70
C PRO A 221 9.28 -0.82 -1.18
N ASN A 222 9.30 -1.08 -2.48
CA ASN A 222 9.98 -2.23 -3.07
C ASN A 222 11.16 -1.78 -3.93
N SER A 223 12.11 -2.68 -4.12
CA SER A 223 13.23 -2.47 -5.03
C SER A 223 12.76 -2.24 -6.47
N THR A 224 13.50 -1.41 -7.20
CA THR A 224 13.24 -1.20 -8.62
C THR A 224 13.51 -2.46 -9.43
N ILE A 225 12.64 -2.73 -10.39
CA ILE A 225 12.68 -3.93 -11.25
C ILE A 225 13.34 -3.58 -12.58
N GLY A 226 14.11 -4.51 -13.13
CA GLY A 226 14.82 -4.37 -14.40
C GLY A 226 16.32 -4.14 -14.25
N SER A 227 16.98 -3.76 -15.33
CA SER A 227 18.43 -3.56 -15.43
C SER A 227 18.80 -2.11 -15.76
N LEU A 228 20.10 -1.80 -15.62
CA LEU A 228 20.70 -0.49 -15.92
C LEU A 228 20.24 0.64 -14.98
N ASN A 229 19.93 1.81 -15.55
CA ASN A 229 19.70 3.04 -14.82
C ASN A 229 18.37 3.02 -14.05
N ARG A 230 18.38 3.64 -12.87
CA ARG A 230 17.24 3.82 -11.96
C ARG A 230 16.56 5.17 -12.20
N PRO A 231 15.26 5.27 -11.87
CA PRO A 231 14.49 6.46 -12.21
C PRO A 231 14.89 7.67 -11.36
N SER A 232 14.74 8.85 -11.98
CA SER A 232 14.52 10.10 -11.28
C SER A 232 13.01 10.31 -11.14
N SER A 233 12.50 10.14 -9.94
CA SER A 233 11.07 10.19 -9.63
C SER A 233 10.78 11.46 -8.82
N ALA A 234 9.68 12.15 -9.08
CA ALA A 234 9.34 13.36 -8.32
C ALA A 234 7.86 13.47 -8.00
N ILE A 235 7.54 14.22 -6.95
CA ILE A 235 6.20 14.68 -6.64
C ILE A 235 6.12 16.19 -6.86
N ASP A 236 4.96 16.63 -7.33
CA ASP A 236 4.63 18.02 -7.57
C ASP A 236 3.13 18.27 -7.32
N ASP A 237 2.71 19.53 -7.17
CA ASP A 237 1.32 19.96 -7.01
C ASP A 237 0.55 19.15 -5.93
N PHE A 238 1.13 19.00 -4.74
CA PHE A 238 0.49 18.30 -3.63
C PHE A 238 -0.73 19.08 -3.14
N SER A 239 -1.88 18.41 -3.06
CA SER A 239 -3.15 18.99 -2.62
C SER A 239 -3.88 18.00 -1.72
N LEU A 240 -3.95 18.30 -0.42
CA LEU A 240 -4.72 17.53 0.55
C LEU A 240 -6.01 18.28 0.88
N SER A 241 -7.13 17.76 0.43
CA SER A 241 -8.47 18.31 0.66
C SER A 241 -9.20 17.55 1.77
N TRP A 242 -10.13 18.23 2.44
CA TRP A 242 -11.04 17.67 3.44
C TRP A 242 -12.36 18.45 3.51
N ASN A 243 -13.35 17.84 4.15
CA ASN A 243 -14.61 18.46 4.56
C ASN A 243 -14.53 18.94 6.01
N THR A 244 -15.30 19.96 6.34
CA THR A 244 -15.49 20.46 7.71
C THR A 244 -16.95 20.28 8.11
N PRO A 245 -17.35 19.06 8.55
CA PRO A 245 -18.73 18.80 8.88
C PRO A 245 -19.15 19.67 10.08
N THR A 246 -20.41 20.10 10.05
CA THR A 246 -21.06 20.76 11.17
C THR A 246 -21.74 19.73 12.06
N ALA A 247 -22.19 20.15 13.25
CA ALA A 247 -22.93 19.28 14.17
C ALA A 247 -24.20 18.67 13.56
N THR A 248 -24.72 19.24 12.47
CA THR A 248 -25.92 18.75 11.75
C THR A 248 -25.61 18.06 10.42
N THR A 249 -24.34 17.95 10.02
CA THR A 249 -23.97 17.27 8.77
C THR A 249 -24.28 15.77 8.89
N PRO A 250 -25.09 15.19 7.98
CA PRO A 250 -25.31 13.74 7.95
C PRO A 250 -23.99 13.01 7.67
N THR A 251 -23.70 11.98 8.45
CA THR A 251 -22.49 11.16 8.27
C THR A 251 -22.81 9.68 8.33
N LEU A 252 -22.00 8.90 7.62
CA LEU A 252 -22.00 7.44 7.63
C LEU A 252 -20.58 6.96 7.89
N LYS A 253 -20.45 5.86 8.62
CA LYS A 253 -19.16 5.18 8.84
C LYS A 253 -19.37 3.67 8.80
N ALA A 254 -18.51 2.99 8.04
CA ALA A 254 -18.45 1.54 7.95
C ALA A 254 -17.06 1.05 8.39
N THR A 255 -16.99 0.09 9.30
CA THR A 255 -15.68 -0.41 9.81
C THR A 255 -15.74 -1.90 10.14
N PRO A 256 -14.80 -2.73 9.62
CA PRO A 256 -13.80 -2.39 8.61
C PRO A 256 -14.44 -2.04 7.26
N ASN A 257 -13.72 -1.29 6.41
CA ASN A 257 -14.16 -0.95 5.06
C ASN A 257 -13.66 -1.95 3.99
N THR A 258 -13.13 -3.11 4.41
CA THR A 258 -12.73 -4.20 3.52
C THR A 258 -13.06 -5.55 4.15
N LEU A 259 -13.59 -6.49 3.36
CA LEU A 259 -13.82 -7.88 3.74
C LEU A 259 -13.21 -8.81 2.69
N ALA A 260 -12.44 -9.81 3.14
CA ALA A 260 -11.81 -10.81 2.28
C ALA A 260 -12.33 -12.21 2.64
N PHE A 261 -13.05 -12.86 1.74
CA PHE A 261 -13.73 -14.14 1.99
C PHE A 261 -12.84 -15.37 1.75
N GLY A 262 -11.64 -15.18 1.22
CA GLY A 262 -10.78 -16.29 0.83
C GLY A 262 -11.41 -17.12 -0.29
N SER A 263 -11.10 -18.42 -0.30
CA SER A 263 -11.61 -19.38 -1.27
C SER A 263 -12.98 -19.91 -0.87
N GLN A 264 -13.91 -19.95 -1.83
CA GLN A 264 -15.23 -20.52 -1.67
C GLN A 264 -15.61 -21.34 -2.89
N ASN A 265 -16.16 -22.53 -2.68
CA ASN A 265 -16.62 -23.37 -3.78
C ASN A 265 -17.74 -22.69 -4.56
N ILE A 266 -17.68 -22.78 -5.89
CA ILE A 266 -18.74 -22.25 -6.76
C ILE A 266 -20.10 -22.87 -6.40
N ILE A 267 -21.17 -22.09 -6.53
CA ILE A 267 -22.57 -22.48 -6.28
C ILE A 267 -22.87 -22.76 -4.79
N THR A 268 -21.89 -22.58 -3.90
CA THR A 268 -22.09 -22.62 -2.45
C THR A 268 -21.97 -21.22 -1.85
N SER A 269 -22.24 -21.08 -0.54
CA SER A 269 -22.11 -19.80 0.16
C SER A 269 -21.07 -19.88 1.26
N SER A 270 -20.30 -18.80 1.41
CA SER A 270 -19.29 -18.67 2.44
C SER A 270 -19.85 -18.64 3.86
N ALA A 271 -18.95 -18.82 4.82
CA ALA A 271 -19.16 -18.32 6.17
C ALA A 271 -19.46 -16.82 6.13
N THR A 272 -20.28 -16.36 7.07
CA THR A 272 -20.66 -14.96 7.15
C THR A 272 -19.49 -14.12 7.66
N GLN A 273 -19.20 -13.01 6.98
CA GLN A 273 -18.37 -11.94 7.52
C GLN A 273 -19.22 -10.74 7.93
N THR A 274 -18.65 -9.85 8.74
CA THR A 274 -19.39 -8.71 9.29
C THR A 274 -18.58 -7.43 9.29
N TYR A 275 -19.28 -6.30 9.25
CA TYR A 275 -18.74 -4.99 9.59
C TYR A 275 -19.80 -4.19 10.36
N GLN A 276 -19.36 -3.15 11.06
CA GLN A 276 -20.24 -2.23 11.78
C GLN A 276 -20.57 -1.02 10.90
N LEU A 277 -21.85 -0.66 10.85
CA LEU A 277 -22.36 0.54 10.21
C LEU A 277 -22.94 1.49 11.27
N THR A 278 -22.50 2.74 11.28
CA THR A 278 -23.09 3.82 12.09
C THR A 278 -23.48 4.99 11.21
N GLY A 279 -24.45 5.76 11.70
CA GLY A 279 -24.86 7.02 11.09
C GLY A 279 -25.05 8.10 12.14
N SER A 280 -24.97 9.36 11.72
CA SER A 280 -25.31 10.50 12.58
C SER A 280 -25.99 11.58 11.75
N ASN A 281 -26.93 12.30 12.38
CA ASN A 281 -27.71 13.38 11.75
C ASN A 281 -28.42 12.97 10.44
N LEU A 282 -28.71 11.69 10.26
CA LEU A 282 -29.40 11.19 9.07
C LEU A 282 -30.85 11.66 9.07
N THR A 283 -31.30 12.23 7.96
CA THR A 283 -32.70 12.67 7.76
C THR A 283 -33.50 11.71 6.88
N THR A 284 -32.82 10.83 6.15
CA THR A 284 -33.39 9.83 5.25
C THR A 284 -32.81 8.44 5.53
N ALA A 285 -33.52 7.39 5.10
CA ALA A 285 -33.00 6.04 5.19
C ALA A 285 -31.66 5.88 4.45
N THR A 286 -30.82 5.01 4.96
CA THR A 286 -29.54 4.62 4.34
C THR A 286 -29.75 3.34 3.54
N THR A 287 -29.48 3.40 2.23
CA THR A 287 -29.55 2.26 1.33
C THR A 287 -28.15 1.66 1.16
N LEU A 288 -28.06 0.34 1.36
CA LEU A 288 -26.89 -0.48 1.07
C LEU A 288 -27.13 -1.25 -0.22
N THR A 289 -26.14 -1.28 -1.10
CA THR A 289 -26.19 -2.07 -2.34
C THR A 289 -24.89 -2.84 -2.52
N ALA A 290 -24.97 -4.15 -2.55
CA ALA A 290 -23.85 -5.04 -2.84
C ALA A 290 -23.80 -5.40 -4.33
N THR A 291 -22.61 -5.40 -4.90
CA THR A 291 -22.38 -6.02 -6.22
C THR A 291 -22.35 -7.53 -6.08
N GLY A 292 -22.99 -8.26 -6.99
CA GLY A 292 -22.88 -9.72 -7.05
C GLY A 292 -21.41 -10.16 -7.19
N PRO A 293 -21.03 -11.34 -6.67
CA PRO A 293 -21.87 -12.38 -6.06
C PRO A 293 -21.94 -12.27 -4.52
N PHE A 294 -21.96 -11.05 -3.98
CA PHE A 294 -22.05 -10.80 -2.54
C PHE A 294 -23.49 -10.44 -2.13
N THR A 295 -23.91 -10.90 -0.96
CA THR A 295 -25.24 -10.62 -0.41
C THR A 295 -25.18 -10.17 1.05
N LEU A 296 -26.18 -9.40 1.46
CA LEU A 296 -26.26 -8.67 2.71
C LEU A 296 -27.43 -9.16 3.56
N SER A 297 -27.26 -9.11 4.88
CA SER A 297 -28.32 -9.42 5.84
C SER A 297 -28.23 -8.51 7.08
N LYS A 298 -29.40 -8.17 7.65
CA LYS A 298 -29.49 -7.53 8.98
C LYS A 298 -29.49 -8.54 10.13
N ASN A 299 -29.88 -9.79 9.87
CA ASN A 299 -30.21 -10.77 10.90
C ASN A 299 -29.46 -12.10 10.74
N ASN A 300 -28.52 -12.17 9.80
CA ASN A 300 -27.73 -13.36 9.47
C ASN A 300 -28.56 -14.57 8.96
N THR A 301 -29.83 -14.38 8.59
CA THR A 301 -30.69 -15.46 8.08
C THR A 301 -31.23 -15.17 6.68
N THR A 302 -31.79 -13.98 6.45
CA THR A 302 -32.31 -13.58 5.14
C THR A 302 -31.30 -12.69 4.43
N TYR A 303 -30.86 -13.11 3.24
CA TYR A 303 -29.83 -12.43 2.46
C TYR A 303 -30.42 -11.81 1.18
N SER A 304 -29.93 -10.62 0.82
CA SER A 304 -30.38 -9.87 -0.35
C SER A 304 -29.24 -9.02 -0.92
N ALA A 305 -29.36 -8.54 -2.15
CA ALA A 305 -28.37 -7.62 -2.74
C ALA A 305 -28.47 -6.19 -2.17
N SER A 306 -29.57 -5.85 -1.50
CA SER A 306 -29.79 -4.50 -0.96
C SER A 306 -30.50 -4.52 0.40
N LEU A 307 -30.01 -3.69 1.31
CA LEU A 307 -30.66 -3.41 2.59
C LEU A 307 -31.02 -1.93 2.68
N SER A 308 -32.00 -1.62 3.53
CA SER A 308 -32.32 -0.24 3.92
C SER A 308 -32.37 -0.14 5.43
N TYR A 309 -31.69 0.85 6.01
CA TYR A 309 -31.74 1.18 7.43
C TYR A 309 -32.39 2.54 7.64
N ALA A 310 -33.38 2.62 8.52
CA ALA A 310 -33.94 3.88 8.97
C ALA A 310 -32.92 4.68 9.80
N PRO A 311 -33.01 6.02 9.85
CA PRO A 311 -32.12 6.84 10.67
C PRO A 311 -32.01 6.40 12.13
N ALA A 312 -33.14 6.01 12.74
CA ALA A 312 -33.20 5.57 14.13
C ALA A 312 -32.44 4.25 14.37
N GLU A 313 -32.34 3.36 13.37
CA GLU A 313 -31.56 2.12 13.50
C GLU A 313 -30.06 2.42 13.56
N LEU A 314 -29.58 3.41 12.80
CA LEU A 314 -28.16 3.76 12.71
C LEU A 314 -27.70 4.76 13.76
N ALA A 315 -28.60 5.23 14.64
CA ALA A 315 -28.24 6.01 15.81
C ALA A 315 -27.35 5.21 16.79
N THR A 316 -27.37 3.88 16.69
CA THR A 316 -26.42 2.96 17.31
C THR A 316 -25.72 2.13 16.23
N ALA A 317 -24.56 1.55 16.55
CA ALA A 317 -23.83 0.71 15.61
C ALA A 317 -24.63 -0.54 15.27
N GLN A 318 -24.87 -0.77 13.97
CA GLN A 318 -25.53 -1.95 13.45
C GLN A 318 -24.52 -2.91 12.84
N THR A 319 -24.66 -4.20 13.12
CA THR A 319 -23.87 -5.25 12.48
C THR A 319 -24.49 -5.61 11.14
N VAL A 320 -23.72 -5.48 10.07
CA VAL A 320 -24.13 -5.92 8.73
C VAL A 320 -23.43 -7.24 8.42
N TYR A 321 -24.23 -8.25 8.06
CA TYR A 321 -23.75 -9.58 7.71
C TYR A 321 -23.60 -9.70 6.19
N VAL A 322 -22.50 -10.29 5.74
CA VAL A 322 -22.17 -10.41 4.32
C VAL A 322 -21.76 -11.84 4.00
N LYS A 323 -22.26 -12.37 2.88
CA LYS A 323 -21.84 -13.67 2.33
C LYS A 323 -21.36 -13.52 0.88
N PHE A 324 -20.45 -14.42 0.50
CA PHE A 324 -19.94 -14.58 -0.85
C PHE A 324 -20.44 -15.90 -1.43
N SER A 325 -21.04 -15.85 -2.63
CA SER A 325 -21.62 -17.03 -3.30
C SER A 325 -21.19 -17.11 -4.76
N PRO A 326 -19.91 -17.41 -5.05
CA PRO A 326 -19.36 -17.35 -6.41
C PRO A 326 -20.05 -18.33 -7.36
N THR A 327 -20.16 -17.95 -8.63
CA THR A 327 -20.71 -18.81 -9.70
C THR A 327 -19.67 -19.23 -10.74
N ALA A 328 -18.45 -18.70 -10.65
CA ALA A 328 -17.34 -18.99 -11.56
C ALA A 328 -16.03 -19.10 -10.77
N VAL A 329 -15.07 -19.84 -11.32
CA VAL A 329 -13.73 -19.99 -10.75
C VAL A 329 -12.93 -18.70 -10.94
N GLY A 330 -12.09 -18.37 -9.95
CA GLY A 330 -11.15 -17.25 -10.01
C GLY A 330 -11.45 -16.12 -9.03
N THR A 331 -10.58 -15.12 -9.04
CA THR A 331 -10.69 -13.98 -8.13
C THR A 331 -11.86 -13.09 -8.52
N THR A 332 -12.73 -12.79 -7.56
CA THR A 332 -13.87 -11.90 -7.70
C THR A 332 -13.71 -10.73 -6.74
N THR A 333 -13.93 -9.52 -7.24
CA THR A 333 -13.98 -8.30 -6.43
C THR A 333 -15.37 -7.70 -6.47
N GLY A 334 -15.74 -6.98 -5.42
CA GLY A 334 -17.04 -6.33 -5.31
C GLY A 334 -17.02 -5.18 -4.32
N SER A 335 -18.18 -4.58 -4.11
CA SER A 335 -18.35 -3.50 -3.15
C SER A 335 -19.74 -3.48 -2.54
N ILE A 336 -19.84 -2.89 -1.35
CA ILE A 336 -21.10 -2.49 -0.73
C ILE A 336 -21.12 -0.97 -0.66
N THR A 337 -22.03 -0.34 -1.40
CA THR A 337 -22.19 1.11 -1.41
C THR A 337 -23.30 1.52 -0.44
N HIS A 338 -23.02 2.52 0.40
CA HIS A 338 -23.93 3.07 1.41
C HIS A 338 -24.27 4.50 1.05
N THR A 339 -25.56 4.77 0.84
CA THR A 339 -26.04 6.10 0.45
C THR A 339 -27.12 6.58 1.39
N SER A 340 -27.04 7.84 1.81
CA SER A 340 -28.12 8.57 2.48
C SER A 340 -28.00 10.04 2.09
N THR A 341 -29.13 10.74 1.96
CA THR A 341 -29.14 12.12 1.47
C THR A 341 -28.31 13.03 2.40
N GLY A 342 -27.40 13.79 1.80
CA GLY A 342 -26.53 14.74 2.51
C GLY A 342 -25.31 14.12 3.20
N ALA A 343 -25.19 12.78 3.25
CA ALA A 343 -24.00 12.09 3.71
C ALA A 343 -23.07 11.76 2.55
N VAL A 344 -21.76 11.77 2.79
CA VAL A 344 -20.78 11.23 1.85
C VAL A 344 -21.00 9.71 1.72
N THR A 345 -21.09 9.22 0.49
CA THR A 345 -21.24 7.79 0.18
C THR A 345 -20.08 7.00 0.78
N ARG A 346 -20.38 5.89 1.44
CA ARG A 346 -19.35 4.97 1.99
C ARG A 346 -19.32 3.66 1.24
N THR A 347 -18.12 3.11 1.10
CA THR A 347 -17.90 1.84 0.40
C THR A 347 -17.20 0.86 1.31
N VAL A 348 -17.65 -0.40 1.28
CA VAL A 348 -16.89 -1.55 1.80
C VAL A 348 -16.41 -2.36 0.61
N THR A 349 -15.10 -2.53 0.45
CA THR A 349 -14.50 -3.33 -0.63
C THR A 349 -14.55 -4.81 -0.28
N LEU A 350 -14.90 -5.66 -1.24
CA LEU A 350 -15.06 -7.10 -1.07
C LEU A 350 -14.11 -7.86 -2.00
N THR A 351 -13.48 -8.91 -1.50
CA THR A 351 -12.70 -9.85 -2.31
C THR A 351 -13.00 -11.29 -1.93
N GLY A 352 -12.92 -12.20 -2.90
CA GLY A 352 -13.07 -13.64 -2.70
C GLY A 352 -12.58 -14.40 -3.93
N VAL A 353 -12.41 -15.71 -3.81
CA VAL A 353 -11.99 -16.59 -4.90
C VAL A 353 -13.00 -17.71 -5.05
N GLY A 354 -13.57 -17.88 -6.25
CA GLY A 354 -14.36 -19.05 -6.59
C GLY A 354 -13.45 -20.23 -6.87
N ALA A 355 -13.70 -21.39 -6.24
CA ALA A 355 -12.97 -22.63 -6.47
C ALA A 355 -13.89 -23.70 -7.08
N ASP A 356 -13.35 -24.52 -7.97
CA ASP A 356 -14.05 -25.70 -8.47
C ASP A 356 -13.93 -26.83 -7.43
N PRO A 357 -15.03 -27.28 -6.81
CA PRO A 357 -14.99 -28.34 -5.81
C PRO A 357 -14.53 -29.69 -6.35
N ASN A 358 -14.57 -29.91 -7.67
CA ASN A 358 -14.19 -31.16 -8.32
C ASN A 358 -12.77 -31.13 -8.89
N GLN A 359 -12.06 -30.02 -8.79
CA GLN A 359 -10.68 -29.92 -9.24
C GLN A 359 -9.79 -30.77 -8.32
N THR A 360 -9.22 -31.84 -8.86
CA THR A 360 -8.31 -32.75 -8.13
C THR A 360 -6.86 -32.66 -8.60
N LEU A 361 -6.60 -31.86 -9.63
CA LEU A 361 -5.27 -31.64 -10.20
C LEU A 361 -4.83 -30.18 -10.00
N PHE A 362 -3.70 -30.01 -9.31
CA PHE A 362 -3.10 -28.70 -9.03
C PHE A 362 -1.62 -28.74 -9.42
N GLU A 363 -1.31 -28.08 -10.54
CA GLU A 363 0.03 -28.12 -11.13
C GLU A 363 0.99 -27.10 -10.50
N PHE A 364 0.46 -25.99 -9.93
CA PHE A 364 1.22 -24.85 -9.41
C PHE A 364 2.28 -24.26 -10.37
N SER A 365 2.23 -24.64 -11.65
CA SER A 365 3.15 -24.23 -12.70
C SER A 365 2.95 -22.79 -13.17
N THR A 366 2.03 -22.06 -12.55
CA THR A 366 1.82 -20.62 -12.78
C THR A 366 1.98 -19.80 -11.51
N CYS A 367 2.37 -20.44 -10.40
CA CYS A 367 2.60 -19.76 -9.13
C CYS A 367 3.89 -18.93 -9.20
N ALA A 368 3.75 -17.64 -9.54
CA ALA A 368 4.88 -16.70 -9.58
C ALA A 368 4.94 -15.76 -8.37
N THR A 369 3.79 -15.24 -7.92
CA THR A 369 3.71 -14.21 -6.88
C THR A 369 2.56 -14.39 -5.89
N THR A 370 1.55 -15.19 -6.21
CA THR A 370 0.38 -15.42 -5.37
C THR A 370 -0.10 -16.85 -5.56
N LEU A 371 -0.50 -17.50 -4.47
CA LEU A 371 -1.11 -18.82 -4.50
C LEU A 371 -2.40 -18.78 -5.33
N THR A 372 -2.59 -19.79 -6.18
CA THR A 372 -3.73 -19.88 -7.11
C THR A 372 -4.68 -21.01 -6.73
N ASP A 373 -5.75 -21.16 -7.50
CA ASP A 373 -6.66 -22.32 -7.45
C ASP A 373 -7.33 -22.53 -6.08
N GLY A 374 -7.53 -21.43 -5.35
CA GLY A 374 -8.22 -21.43 -4.06
C GLY A 374 -7.38 -21.94 -2.90
N TRP A 375 -6.09 -22.23 -3.10
CA TRP A 375 -5.17 -22.54 -2.01
C TRP A 375 -4.88 -21.32 -1.16
N SER A 376 -4.74 -21.52 0.14
CA SER A 376 -4.42 -20.47 1.10
C SER A 376 -3.28 -20.89 2.01
N GLN A 377 -2.63 -19.90 2.61
CA GLN A 377 -1.56 -20.09 3.56
C GLN A 377 -1.97 -19.47 4.90
N TYR A 378 -1.61 -20.13 6.00
CA TYR A 378 -1.82 -19.62 7.35
C TYR A 378 -0.60 -19.89 8.23
N SER A 379 -0.01 -18.81 8.74
CA SER A 379 1.14 -18.90 9.65
C SER A 379 0.68 -18.84 11.10
N VAL A 380 1.09 -19.84 11.87
CA VAL A 380 0.94 -19.84 13.33
C VAL A 380 2.17 -19.17 13.96
N THR A 381 3.37 -19.58 13.52
CA THR A 381 4.65 -19.08 14.05
C THR A 381 5.69 -18.98 12.94
N GLY A 382 6.57 -17.97 13.03
CA GLY A 382 7.73 -17.81 12.15
C GLY A 382 7.46 -16.94 10.91
N ALA A 383 8.53 -16.36 10.35
CA ALA A 383 8.43 -15.47 9.19
C ALA A 383 8.47 -16.20 7.83
N GLN A 384 8.70 -17.52 7.85
CA GLN A 384 8.77 -18.34 6.65
C GLN A 384 7.40 -18.96 6.39
N THR A 385 6.85 -18.71 5.21
CA THR A 385 5.49 -19.13 4.86
C THR A 385 5.48 -19.89 3.53
N TRP A 386 4.44 -20.70 3.31
CA TRP A 386 4.13 -21.25 2.00
C TRP A 386 3.89 -20.11 1.00
N SER A 387 4.65 -20.11 -0.08
CA SER A 387 4.52 -19.13 -1.15
C SER A 387 4.97 -19.72 -2.48
N CYS A 388 4.71 -19.00 -3.57
CA CYS A 388 5.28 -19.32 -4.87
C CYS A 388 6.82 -19.30 -4.82
N THR A 389 7.47 -20.26 -5.47
CA THR A 389 8.93 -20.34 -5.51
C THR A 389 9.49 -20.04 -6.89
N SER A 390 10.58 -19.27 -6.94
CA SER A 390 11.40 -19.12 -8.14
C SER A 390 12.44 -20.23 -8.29
N TYR A 391 12.52 -21.17 -7.34
CA TYR A 391 13.49 -22.27 -7.33
C TYR A 391 12.94 -23.59 -7.87
N GLY A 392 11.75 -23.55 -8.49
CA GLY A 392 11.13 -24.72 -9.12
C GLY A 392 11.95 -25.31 -10.25
N ARG A 393 11.58 -26.54 -10.64
CA ARG A 393 12.12 -27.22 -11.81
C ARG A 393 11.07 -27.29 -12.91
N ASP A 394 11.52 -27.10 -14.14
CA ASP A 394 10.67 -27.32 -15.31
C ASP A 394 10.34 -28.81 -15.45
N PRO A 395 9.06 -29.22 -15.34
CA PRO A 395 8.68 -30.63 -15.52
C PRO A 395 8.95 -31.13 -16.94
N GLN A 396 9.06 -30.23 -17.93
CA GLN A 396 9.40 -30.55 -19.32
C GLN A 396 10.92 -30.59 -19.55
N ALA A 397 11.73 -30.09 -18.59
CA ALA A 397 13.18 -30.17 -18.59
C ALA A 397 13.76 -30.51 -17.20
N PRO A 398 13.52 -31.73 -16.66
CA PRO A 398 13.84 -32.07 -15.27
C PRO A 398 15.35 -32.02 -14.93
N ALA A 399 16.20 -32.20 -15.94
CA ALA A 399 17.66 -32.12 -15.82
C ALA A 399 18.22 -30.69 -16.01
N GLY A 400 17.36 -29.72 -16.32
CA GLY A 400 17.73 -28.32 -16.50
C GLY A 400 18.16 -27.68 -15.17
N ALA A 401 19.32 -27.03 -15.17
CA ALA A 401 19.81 -26.29 -14.00
C ALA A 401 19.12 -24.93 -13.81
N ALA A 402 18.47 -24.41 -14.86
CA ALA A 402 17.75 -23.15 -14.83
C ALA A 402 16.55 -23.24 -13.87
N PRO A 403 16.42 -22.32 -12.89
CA PRO A 403 15.22 -22.23 -12.07
C PRO A 403 14.03 -21.82 -12.92
N ALA A 404 12.89 -22.47 -12.71
CA ALA A 404 11.62 -22.07 -13.29
C ALA A 404 10.64 -21.71 -12.16
N PRO A 405 9.77 -20.69 -12.33
CA PRO A 405 8.85 -20.24 -11.28
C PRO A 405 7.63 -21.17 -11.18
N TYR A 406 7.88 -22.45 -10.95
CA TYR A 406 6.87 -23.50 -10.88
C TYR A 406 6.88 -24.10 -9.48
N GLY A 407 5.73 -24.04 -8.81
CA GLY A 407 5.52 -24.69 -7.52
C GLY A 407 5.36 -23.76 -6.33
N VAL A 408 5.10 -24.39 -5.20
CA VAL A 408 4.93 -23.77 -3.89
C VAL A 408 5.97 -24.32 -2.93
N GLN A 409 6.50 -23.47 -2.06
CA GLN A 409 7.55 -23.83 -1.12
C GLN A 409 7.35 -23.08 0.19
N MET A 410 7.68 -23.74 1.29
CA MET A 410 8.05 -23.12 2.55
C MET A 410 9.50 -23.55 2.87
N ASN A 411 10.33 -22.63 3.36
CA ASN A 411 11.73 -22.92 3.71
C ASN A 411 11.99 -22.64 5.19
N GLY A 412 12.33 -23.68 5.97
CA GLY A 412 12.65 -23.52 7.40
C GLY A 412 14.03 -22.93 7.72
N TYR A 413 14.76 -22.47 6.70
CA TYR A 413 16.10 -21.91 6.84
C TYR A 413 16.16 -20.47 6.33
N ALA A 414 16.52 -19.54 7.22
CA ALA A 414 16.84 -18.15 6.88
C ALA A 414 18.01 -17.65 7.75
N SER A 415 19.23 -17.74 7.19
CA SER A 415 20.49 -17.47 7.91
C SER A 415 20.66 -18.30 9.21
N GLY A 416 20.06 -19.48 9.23
CA GLY A 416 19.94 -20.36 10.38
C GLY A 416 18.63 -21.12 10.34
N ASN A 417 18.51 -22.16 11.17
CA ASN A 417 17.23 -22.85 11.34
C ASN A 417 16.25 -21.90 12.03
N VAL A 418 15.07 -21.73 11.46
CA VAL A 418 13.99 -20.90 12.00
C VAL A 418 12.90 -21.84 12.52
N GLU A 419 12.37 -21.52 13.69
CA GLU A 419 11.14 -22.16 14.16
C GLU A 419 9.96 -21.58 13.37
N ASN A 420 9.24 -22.46 12.66
CA ASN A 420 8.10 -22.07 11.85
C ASN A 420 7.03 -23.16 11.85
N GLU A 421 5.79 -22.72 12.04
CA GLU A 421 4.57 -23.51 11.88
C GLU A 421 3.67 -22.77 10.88
N ASP A 422 3.55 -23.34 9.68
CA ASP A 422 2.81 -22.74 8.57
C ASP A 422 2.03 -23.81 7.81
N TRP A 423 0.79 -23.48 7.48
CA TRP A 423 -0.18 -24.38 6.87
C TRP A 423 -0.42 -24.02 5.41
N PHE A 424 -0.34 -25.02 4.53
CA PHE A 424 -0.82 -24.91 3.15
C PHE A 424 -2.18 -25.58 3.06
N ILE A 425 -3.23 -24.77 2.91
CA ILE A 425 -4.61 -25.19 3.09
C ILE A 425 -5.27 -25.26 1.72
N SER A 426 -5.76 -26.45 1.37
CA SER A 426 -6.47 -26.68 0.12
C SER A 426 -7.79 -25.92 0.08
N PRO A 427 -8.34 -25.64 -1.12
CA PRO A 427 -9.77 -25.33 -1.22
C PRO A 427 -10.61 -26.50 -0.66
N ALA A 428 -11.89 -26.24 -0.42
CA ALA A 428 -12.80 -27.29 -0.01
C ALA A 428 -13.09 -28.24 -1.18
N PHE A 429 -12.85 -29.54 -1.01
CA PHE A 429 -13.16 -30.54 -2.02
C PHE A 429 -14.56 -31.12 -1.85
N ASP A 430 -15.22 -31.46 -2.96
CA ASP A 430 -16.33 -32.40 -2.94
C ASP A 430 -15.79 -33.84 -2.95
N LEU A 431 -15.76 -34.45 -1.77
CA LEU A 431 -15.32 -35.83 -1.57
C LEU A 431 -16.50 -36.83 -1.57
N THR A 432 -17.71 -36.44 -1.98
CA THR A 432 -18.89 -37.32 -1.95
C THR A 432 -18.72 -38.57 -2.82
N SER A 433 -17.89 -38.49 -3.86
CA SER A 433 -17.55 -39.62 -4.73
C SER A 433 -16.33 -40.43 -4.26
N TYR A 434 -15.63 -40.00 -3.20
CA TYR A 434 -14.47 -40.72 -2.65
C TYR A 434 -14.94 -41.84 -1.70
N PRO A 435 -14.74 -43.12 -2.04
CA PRO A 435 -15.20 -44.21 -1.20
C PRO A 435 -14.38 -44.27 0.10
N THR A 436 -15.02 -44.06 1.25
CA THR A 436 -14.43 -44.27 2.58
C THR A 436 -14.16 -45.76 2.81
N ARG A 437 -13.01 -46.28 2.39
CA ARG A 437 -12.54 -47.59 2.88
C ARG A 437 -11.83 -47.41 4.21
N CYS A 438 -12.57 -47.46 5.31
CA CYS A 438 -12.01 -47.87 6.59
C CYS A 438 -11.78 -49.38 6.54
N SER A 439 -10.58 -49.82 6.15
CA SER A 439 -10.17 -51.22 6.32
C SER A 439 -9.88 -51.48 7.79
N HIS A 440 -10.82 -52.09 8.52
CA HIS A 440 -10.51 -52.78 9.77
C HIS A 440 -9.72 -54.06 9.43
N SER A 441 -8.42 -54.06 9.72
CA SER A 441 -7.62 -55.29 9.76
C SER A 441 -8.00 -56.07 11.02
N GLY A 442 -8.95 -57.00 10.89
CA GLY A 442 -9.21 -58.01 11.91
C GLY A 442 -8.01 -58.95 12.04
N ALA A 443 -7.53 -59.14 13.26
CA ALA A 443 -6.42 -60.03 13.59
C ALA A 443 -6.70 -61.48 13.14
N ALA A 444 -5.74 -62.09 12.47
CA ALA A 444 -5.74 -63.53 12.19
C ALA A 444 -5.50 -64.32 13.50
N PRO A 445 -6.24 -65.40 13.78
CA PRO A 445 -5.98 -66.27 14.92
C PRO A 445 -4.70 -67.11 14.70
N PRO A 446 -4.01 -67.51 15.79
CA PRO A 446 -2.69 -68.15 15.71
C PRO A 446 -2.76 -69.57 15.15
N SER A 447 -1.79 -69.89 14.29
CA SER A 447 -1.58 -71.22 13.72
C SER A 447 -1.15 -72.23 14.78
N THR A 448 -1.89 -73.33 14.93
CA THR A 448 -1.42 -74.52 15.64
C THR A 448 -0.57 -75.37 14.69
N ALA A 449 0.69 -75.63 15.07
CA ALA A 449 1.55 -76.60 14.40
C ALA A 449 1.07 -78.04 14.67
N PRO A 450 1.18 -78.98 13.70
CA PRO A 450 0.78 -80.36 13.89
C PRO A 450 1.81 -81.15 14.70
N ALA A 451 1.32 -82.10 15.50
CA ALA A 451 2.08 -83.20 16.08
C ALA A 451 2.15 -84.39 15.12
#